data_AF-A0A2V7JDK5-F1
#
_entry.id   AF-A0A2V7JDK5-F1
#
_cell.length_a   1.000
_cell.length_b   1.000
_cell.length_c   1.000
_cell.angle_alpha   90.00
_cell.angle_beta   90.00
_cell.angle_gamma   90.00
#
_symmetry.space_group_name_H-M   'P 1'
#
loop_
_entity.id
_entity.type
_entity.pdbx_description
1 polymer ?
#
loop_
_entity_poly.entity_id
_entity_poly.type
_entity_poly.pdbx_seq_one_letter_code
_entity_poly.pdbx_strand_id
1 'polypeptide(L)'
;LAQPKRLALLAYLALHTDHGARRDTVVALFWPDLDAAHARGALRQSLRFLRRELGDGILNGQSDEAIAFEPGTVWCDVVAFEQACKAGHGTEALQLYRGGFLEG
;
A
#
# COMPACT_ATOMS: atom_id res chain seq x y z
N LEU A 1 4.64 7.88 -16.38
CA LEU A 1 5.24 7.71 -15.04
C LEU A 1 5.49 9.13 -14.54
N ALA A 2 4.60 9.80 -13.84
CA ALA A 2 4.27 9.55 -12.44
C ALA A 2 2.81 9.94 -12.15
N GLN A 3 2.04 9.01 -11.60
CA GLN A 3 0.80 9.35 -10.93
C GLN A 3 1.06 9.27 -9.43
N PRO A 4 1.37 10.39 -8.76
CA PRO A 4 1.83 10.39 -7.37
C PRO A 4 0.84 9.68 -6.45
N LYS A 5 -0.48 9.82 -6.72
CA LYS A 5 -1.53 9.11 -5.97
C LYS A 5 -1.49 7.59 -6.12
N ARG A 6 -1.06 7.04 -7.28
CA ARG A 6 -0.96 5.58 -7.45
C ARG A 6 0.25 5.01 -6.71
N LEU A 7 1.39 5.70 -6.76
CA LEU A 7 2.57 5.33 -6.00
C LEU A 7 2.28 5.43 -4.49
N ALA A 8 1.64 6.52 -4.06
CA ALA A 8 1.29 6.70 -2.66
C ALA A 8 0.25 5.65 -2.19
N LEU A 9 -0.73 5.28 -3.03
CA LEU A 9 -1.64 4.18 -2.74
C LEU A 9 -0.90 2.84 -2.61
N LEU A 10 0.01 2.55 -3.53
CA LEU A 10 0.82 1.33 -3.48
C LEU A 10 1.63 1.25 -2.18
N ALA A 11 2.36 2.33 -1.85
CA ALA A 11 3.15 2.43 -0.63
C ALA A 11 2.26 2.28 0.63
N TYR A 12 1.11 2.96 0.64
CA TYR A 12 0.16 2.86 1.75
C TYR A 12 -0.32 1.43 1.98
N LEU A 13 -0.69 0.71 0.92
CA LEU A 13 -1.11 -0.69 1.02
C LEU A 13 0.05 -1.59 1.49
N ALA A 14 1.28 -1.31 1.07
CA ALA A 14 2.46 -2.11 1.43
C ALA A 14 2.85 -1.97 2.90
N LEU A 15 2.50 -0.84 3.51
CA LEU A 15 2.67 -0.60 4.95
C LEU A 15 1.54 -1.21 5.80
N HIS A 16 0.42 -1.63 5.19
CA HIS A 16 -0.77 -2.15 5.89
C HIS A 16 -1.10 -3.59 5.47
N THR A 17 -0.08 -4.44 5.32
CA THR A 17 -0.23 -5.83 4.84
C THR A 17 -1.09 -6.70 5.76
N ASP A 18 -1.07 -6.46 7.07
CA ASP A 18 -1.62 -7.41 8.06
C ASP A 18 -3.13 -7.27 8.30
N HIS A 19 -3.69 -6.08 8.05
CA HIS A 19 -5.09 -5.77 8.36
C HIS A 19 -5.91 -5.34 7.15
N GLY A 20 -5.26 -5.08 6.02
CA GLY A 20 -5.88 -4.48 4.85
C GLY A 20 -6.35 -3.04 5.11
N ALA A 21 -6.65 -2.35 4.03
CA ALA A 21 -7.11 -0.97 4.03
C ALA A 21 -8.59 -0.87 3.68
N ARG A 22 -9.39 -0.21 4.52
CA ARG A 22 -10.81 0.04 4.23
C ARG A 22 -10.95 1.00 3.05
N ARG A 23 -11.83 0.67 2.08
CA ARG A 23 -12.02 1.50 0.88
C ARG A 23 -12.41 2.93 1.20
N ASP A 24 -13.33 3.13 2.13
CA ASP A 24 -13.77 4.48 2.50
C ASP A 24 -12.65 5.31 3.15
N THR A 25 -11.78 4.69 3.96
CA THR A 25 -10.60 5.34 4.52
C THR A 25 -9.62 5.75 3.43
N VAL A 26 -9.33 4.85 2.48
CA VAL A 26 -8.46 5.11 1.34
C VAL A 26 -9.04 6.24 0.47
N VAL A 27 -10.34 6.22 0.22
CA VAL A 27 -11.03 7.28 -0.53
C VAL A 27 -10.84 8.64 0.14
N ALA A 28 -11.15 8.73 1.44
CA ALA A 28 -11.04 9.97 2.20
C ALA A 28 -9.60 10.49 2.27
N LEU A 29 -8.61 9.59 2.36
CA LEU A 29 -7.19 9.96 2.45
C LEU A 29 -6.63 10.49 1.13
N PHE A 30 -6.95 9.85 0.00
CA PHE A 30 -6.31 10.15 -1.28
C PHE A 30 -7.13 11.09 -2.19
N TRP A 31 -8.44 11.20 -1.99
CA TRP A 31 -9.34 12.04 -2.78
C TRP A 31 -10.36 12.81 -1.92
N PRO A 32 -9.90 13.62 -0.95
CA PRO A 32 -10.80 14.36 -0.06
C PRO A 32 -11.67 15.41 -0.79
N ASP A 33 -11.19 15.92 -1.92
CA ASP A 33 -11.85 17.01 -2.66
C ASP A 33 -12.92 16.53 -3.67
N LEU A 34 -13.08 15.22 -3.84
CA LEU A 34 -14.04 14.63 -4.77
C LEU A 34 -15.31 14.19 -4.02
N ASP A 35 -16.46 14.27 -4.68
CA ASP A 35 -17.64 13.60 -4.15
C ASP A 35 -17.47 12.07 -4.10
N ALA A 36 -18.33 11.42 -3.32
CA ALA A 36 -18.21 10.00 -3.04
C ALA A 36 -18.25 9.11 -4.30
N ALA A 37 -18.98 9.51 -5.36
CA ALA A 37 -19.07 8.73 -6.58
C ALA A 37 -17.78 8.81 -7.40
N HIS A 38 -17.25 10.03 -7.58
CA HIS A 38 -16.01 10.27 -8.30
C HIS A 38 -14.80 9.72 -7.55
N ALA A 39 -14.75 9.85 -6.23
CA ALA A 39 -13.66 9.35 -5.41
C ALA A 39 -13.56 7.82 -5.43
N ARG A 40 -14.70 7.12 -5.33
CA ARG A 40 -14.76 5.66 -5.52
C ARG A 40 -14.37 5.24 -6.94
N GLY A 41 -14.74 6.04 -7.95
CA GLY A 41 -14.30 5.83 -9.34
C GLY A 41 -12.79 5.92 -9.49
N ALA A 42 -12.16 6.93 -8.90
CA ALA A 42 -10.72 7.13 -8.92
C ALA A 42 -9.96 6.00 -8.20
N LEU A 43 -10.48 5.53 -7.05
CA LEU A 43 -9.94 4.36 -6.36
C LEU A 43 -10.02 3.11 -7.25
N ARG A 44 -11.19 2.80 -7.83
CA ARG A 44 -11.35 1.65 -8.74
C ARG A 44 -10.38 1.69 -9.91
N GLN A 45 -10.20 2.86 -10.53
CA GLN A 45 -9.25 3.03 -11.63
C GLN A 45 -7.81 2.79 -11.18
N SER A 46 -7.43 3.29 -10.01
CA SER A 46 -6.09 3.10 -9.44
C SER A 46 -5.82 1.64 -9.10
N LEU A 47 -6.77 0.94 -8.48
CA LEU A 47 -6.66 -0.49 -8.17
C LEU A 47 -6.61 -1.35 -9.44
N ARG A 48 -7.40 -1.01 -10.47
CA ARG A 48 -7.32 -1.71 -11.76
C ARG A 48 -5.95 -1.56 -12.39
N PHE A 49 -5.37 -0.36 -12.32
CA PHE A 49 -4.01 -0.15 -12.80
C PHE A 49 -3.01 -0.98 -12.00
N LEU A 50 -3.03 -0.91 -10.66
CA LEU A 50 -2.09 -1.67 -9.82
C LEU A 50 -2.20 -3.19 -10.04
N ARG A 51 -3.41 -3.74 -10.13
CA ARG A 51 -3.61 -5.18 -10.44
C ARG A 51 -2.96 -5.59 -11.76
N ARG A 52 -3.07 -4.74 -12.78
CA ARG A 52 -2.46 -5.02 -14.09
C ARG A 52 -0.93 -4.99 -14.03
N GLU A 53 -0.35 -4.03 -13.32
CA GLU A 53 1.12 -3.87 -13.28
C GLU A 53 1.79 -4.86 -12.33
N LEU A 54 1.12 -5.25 -11.24
CA LEU A 54 1.65 -6.20 -10.27
C LEU A 54 1.44 -7.65 -10.72
N GLY A 55 0.35 -7.93 -11.44
CA GLY A 55 -0.03 -9.28 -11.84
C GLY A 55 -1.20 -9.82 -11.02
N ASP A 56 -1.81 -10.86 -11.57
CA ASP A 56 -2.99 -11.49 -10.97
C ASP A 56 -2.64 -12.18 -9.65
N GLY A 57 -3.57 -12.10 -8.69
CA GLY A 57 -3.41 -12.74 -7.37
C GLY A 57 -2.55 -11.98 -6.36
N ILE A 58 -1.94 -10.83 -6.72
CA ILE A 58 -1.14 -10.04 -5.77
C ILE A 58 -2.04 -9.14 -4.90
N LEU A 59 -3.04 -8.48 -5.48
CA LEU A 59 -3.94 -7.58 -4.76
C LEU A 59 -5.32 -8.20 -4.53
N ASN A 60 -5.58 -8.52 -3.26
CA ASN A 60 -6.87 -8.92 -2.73
C ASN A 60 -7.87 -7.76 -2.65
N GLY A 61 -9.13 -8.13 -2.47
CA GLY A 61 -10.24 -7.18 -2.36
C GLY A 61 -11.42 -7.53 -3.26
N GLN A 62 -11.78 -8.82 -3.32
CA GLN A 62 -13.04 -9.24 -3.94
C GLN A 62 -14.26 -8.77 -3.12
N SER A 63 -14.12 -8.60 -1.81
CA SER A 63 -15.13 -7.92 -0.98
C SER A 63 -15.06 -6.41 -1.18
N ASP A 64 -16.18 -5.70 -1.02
CA ASP A 64 -16.29 -4.25 -1.22
C ASP A 64 -15.74 -3.44 -0.01
N GLU A 65 -15.29 -4.10 1.05
CA GLU A 65 -14.95 -3.43 2.32
C GLU A 65 -13.46 -3.09 2.46
N ALA A 66 -12.57 -4.01 2.08
CA ALA A 66 -11.12 -3.87 2.28
C ALA A 66 -10.28 -4.22 1.04
N ILE A 67 -9.11 -3.59 0.96
CA ILE A 67 -8.08 -3.78 -0.06
C ILE A 67 -6.82 -4.25 0.66
N ALA A 68 -6.23 -5.36 0.24
CA ALA A 68 -5.01 -5.88 0.85
C ALA A 68 -4.13 -6.53 -0.21
N PHE A 69 -2.87 -6.77 0.13
CA PHE A 69 -2.06 -7.73 -0.61
C PHE A 69 -2.46 -9.16 -0.22
N GLU A 70 -2.29 -10.10 -1.14
CA GLU A 70 -2.33 -11.51 -0.80
C GLU A 70 -1.17 -11.83 0.15
N PRO A 71 -1.42 -12.46 1.30
CA PRO A 71 -0.36 -12.77 2.27
C PRO A 71 0.85 -13.45 1.63
N GLY A 72 2.04 -12.94 1.94
CA GLY A 72 3.31 -13.49 1.43
C GLY A 72 3.65 -13.14 -0.02
N THR A 73 2.81 -12.40 -0.75
CA THR A 73 3.10 -11.99 -2.14
C THR A 73 3.94 -10.72 -2.25
N VAL A 74 4.03 -9.93 -1.18
CA VAL A 74 4.79 -8.68 -1.13
C VAL A 74 5.70 -8.68 0.09
N TRP A 75 6.95 -8.27 -0.14
CA TRP A 75 7.91 -7.96 0.93
C TRP A 75 8.10 -6.44 0.98
N CYS A 76 8.05 -5.87 2.19
CA CYS A 76 8.27 -4.45 2.43
C CYS A 76 9.42 -4.29 3.43
N ASP A 77 10.45 -3.54 3.03
CA ASP A 77 11.62 -3.24 3.84
C ASP A 77 11.28 -2.45 5.10
N VAL A 78 10.32 -1.53 5.05
CA VAL A 78 9.83 -0.79 6.22
C VAL A 78 9.17 -1.74 7.23
N VAL A 79 8.35 -2.69 6.77
CA VAL A 79 7.73 -3.69 7.67
C VAL A 79 8.81 -4.56 8.31
N ALA A 80 9.77 -5.04 7.52
CA ALA A 80 10.91 -5.81 8.04
C ALA A 80 11.77 -5.00 9.03
N PHE A 81 11.99 -3.72 8.75
CA PHE A 81 12.72 -2.80 9.60
C PHE A 81 12.02 -2.63 10.95
N GLU A 82 10.72 -2.36 10.95
CA GLU A 82 9.94 -2.23 12.19
C GLU A 82 9.94 -3.51 13.02
N GLN A 83 9.86 -4.68 12.37
CA GLN A 83 9.94 -5.97 13.04
C GLN A 83 11.32 -6.19 13.68
N ALA A 84 12.41 -5.91 12.97
CA ALA A 84 13.77 -5.98 13.51
C ALA A 84 13.97 -5.02 14.70
N CYS A 85 13.43 -3.79 14.62
CA CYS A 85 13.44 -2.86 15.74
C CYS A 85 12.68 -3.41 16.96
N LYS A 86 11.47 -3.94 16.77
CA LYS A 86 10.66 -4.54 17.84
C LYS A 86 11.33 -5.76 18.47
N ALA A 87 12.09 -6.53 17.69
CA ALA A 87 12.85 -7.70 18.15
C ALA A 87 14.20 -7.34 18.80
N GLY A 88 14.61 -6.08 18.81
CA GLY A 88 15.92 -5.65 19.33
C GLY A 88 17.10 -5.98 18.41
N HIS A 89 16.86 -6.34 17.16
CA HIS A 89 17.89 -6.67 16.17
C HIS A 89 18.44 -5.41 15.47
N GLY A 90 19.13 -4.57 16.23
CA GLY A 90 19.58 -3.25 15.73
C GLY A 90 20.44 -3.31 14.46
N THR A 91 21.34 -4.30 14.34
CA THR A 91 22.19 -4.47 13.15
C THR A 91 21.38 -4.78 11.89
N GLU A 92 20.37 -5.63 12.00
CA GLU A 92 19.48 -6.01 10.88
C GLU A 92 18.63 -4.81 10.45
N ALA A 93 18.07 -4.06 11.41
CA ALA A 93 17.32 -2.85 11.14
C ALA A 93 18.17 -1.82 10.36
N LEU A 94 19.42 -1.58 10.77
CA LEU A 94 20.31 -0.65 10.06
C LEU A 94 20.61 -1.09 8.62
N GLN A 95 20.68 -2.38 8.33
CA GLN A 95 20.90 -2.88 6.96
C GLN A 95 19.70 -2.65 6.03
N LEU A 96 18.49 -2.59 6.60
CA LEU A 96 17.26 -2.33 5.85
C LEU A 96 17.06 -0.83 5.56
N TYR A 97 17.65 0.06 6.36
CA TYR A 97 17.55 1.49 6.17
C TYR A 97 18.51 2.00 5.06
N ARG A 98 17.97 2.30 3.87
CA ARG A 98 18.77 2.69 2.69
C ARG A 98 18.73 4.19 2.35
N GLY A 99 17.96 5.00 3.08
CA GLY A 99 17.78 6.43 2.79
C GLY A 99 16.46 6.97 3.35
N GLY A 100 16.07 8.18 2.92
CA GLY A 100 14.76 8.75 3.25
C GLY A 100 13.61 7.91 2.70
N PHE A 101 12.47 7.94 3.41
CA PHE A 101 11.28 7.19 2.98
C PHE A 101 10.79 7.67 1.62
N LEU A 102 10.71 6.74 0.65
CA LEU A 102 10.32 7.01 -0.73
C LEU A 102 11.18 8.10 -1.42
N GLU A 103 12.46 8.23 -1.06
CA GLU A 103 13.42 9.18 -1.68
C GLU A 103 13.96 8.70 -3.05
N GLY A 104 13.42 7.60 -3.59
CA GLY A 104 13.85 6.99 -4.86
C GLY A 104 13.43 7.74 -6.11
#